data_AF-E8U4H0-F1
#
_entry.id   AF-E8U4H0-F1
#
_cell.length_a   1.000
_cell.length_b   1.000
_cell.length_c   1.000
_cell.angle_alpha   90.00
_cell.angle_beta   90.00
_cell.angle_gamma   90.00
#
_symmetry.space_group_name_H-M   'P 1'
#
loop_
_entity.id
_entity.type
_entity.pdbx_description
1 polymer ?
#
loop_
_entity_poly.entity_id
_entity_poly.type
_entity_poly.pdbx_seq_one_letter_code
_entity_poly.pdbx_strand_id
1 'polypeptide(L)'
;MTTTQKRFGTRAQEETQTTFFVNDVEFTMRRLSVNEELRLAEIPADALESEEASGEDAQRAVHAMMTALASLLQARALNEQLVIDETWVGENLTSADLEGIVAYLRGDIE
;
A
#
# COMPACT_ATOMS: atom_id res chain seq x y z
N MET A 1 21.46 45.93 9.16
CA MET A 1 20.12 45.49 8.70
C MET A 1 20.28 44.10 8.13
N THR A 2 20.03 43.06 8.94
CA THR A 2 20.19 41.67 8.53
C THR A 2 18.84 41.13 8.06
N THR A 3 18.74 40.89 6.76
CA THR A 3 17.56 40.30 6.13
C THR A 3 17.44 38.84 6.56
N THR A 4 16.47 38.53 7.41
CA THR A 4 16.10 37.16 7.77
C THR A 4 15.51 36.47 6.54
N GLN A 5 16.33 35.67 5.87
CA GLN A 5 15.91 34.77 4.82
C GLN A 5 15.04 33.68 5.48
N LYS A 6 13.72 33.72 5.26
CA LYS A 6 12.83 32.62 5.64
C LYS A 6 13.22 31.40 4.80
N ARG A 7 14.07 30.54 5.34
CA ARG A 7 14.25 29.19 4.81
C ARG A 7 12.97 28.44 5.14
N PHE A 8 12.17 28.12 4.12
CA PHE A 8 11.17 27.06 4.21
C PHE A 8 11.93 25.74 4.35
N GLY A 9 12.50 25.50 5.53
CA GLY A 9 12.78 24.16 5.98
C GLY A 9 11.44 23.59 6.38
N THR A 10 10.83 22.79 5.51
CA THR A 10 9.94 21.73 5.97
C THR A 10 10.69 21.08 7.12
N ARG A 11 10.24 21.30 8.36
CA ARG A 11 10.61 20.38 9.42
C ARG A 11 10.21 19.04 8.82
N ALA A 12 11.21 18.22 8.48
CA ALA A 12 11.01 16.80 8.50
C ALA A 12 10.51 16.57 9.92
N GLN A 13 9.18 16.63 10.06
CA GLN A 13 8.50 16.06 11.19
C GLN A 13 9.14 14.69 11.24
N GLU A 14 9.86 14.40 12.32
CA GLU A 14 10.41 13.08 12.55
C GLU A 14 9.21 12.15 12.39
N GLU A 15 9.01 11.63 11.17
CA GLU A 15 8.18 10.48 10.90
C GLU A 15 8.97 9.42 11.64
N THR A 16 8.68 9.31 12.94
CA THR A 16 9.06 8.17 13.76
C THR A 16 8.69 7.00 12.87
N GLN A 17 9.71 6.36 12.28
CA GLN A 17 9.53 5.33 11.28
C GLN A 17 8.77 4.23 12.00
N THR A 18 7.45 4.29 11.87
CA THR A 18 6.58 3.33 12.50
C THR A 18 6.65 2.13 11.58
N THR A 19 6.66 0.94 12.15
CA THR A 19 6.69 -0.29 11.36
C THR A 19 5.46 -1.11 11.67
N PHE A 20 5.03 -1.90 10.70
CA PHE A 20 4.00 -2.91 10.90
C PHE A 20 4.56 -4.26 10.49
N PHE A 21 3.96 -5.32 11.04
CA PHE A 21 4.41 -6.69 10.82
C PHE A 21 3.32 -7.50 10.13
N VAL A 22 3.70 -8.27 9.12
CA VAL A 22 2.86 -9.31 8.51
C VAL A 22 3.67 -10.59 8.53
N ASN A 23 3.20 -11.63 9.23
CA ASN A 23 3.89 -12.93 9.37
C ASN A 23 5.40 -12.79 9.62
N ASP A 24 5.76 -12.04 10.67
CA ASP A 24 7.15 -11.75 11.07
C ASP A 24 8.00 -10.95 10.06
N VAL A 25 7.39 -10.45 8.98
CA VAL A 25 8.01 -9.52 8.04
C VAL A 25 7.70 -8.10 8.45
N GLU A 26 8.76 -7.29 8.59
CA GLU A 26 8.66 -5.89 8.98
C GLU A 26 8.56 -4.96 7.76
N PHE A 27 7.63 -4.02 7.83
CA PHE A 27 7.33 -3.04 6.79
C PHE A 27 7.38 -1.63 7.34
N THR A 28 7.88 -0.71 6.52
CA THR A 28 7.80 0.72 6.80
C THR A 28 6.37 1.22 6.70
N MET A 29 5.95 1.92 7.74
CA MET A 29 4.68 2.61 7.80
C MET A 29 4.88 4.04 7.27
N ARG A 30 4.42 4.26 6.04
CA ARG A 30 4.28 5.59 5.45
C ARG A 30 2.89 5.70 4.82
N ARG A 31 2.31 6.90 4.78
CA ARG A 31 1.05 7.10 4.03
C ARG A 31 1.23 6.72 2.58
N LEU A 32 0.14 6.33 1.91
CA LEU A 32 0.17 6.15 0.46
C LEU A 32 0.62 7.46 -0.20
N SER A 33 1.54 7.35 -1.15
CA SER A 33 1.82 8.45 -2.07
C SER A 33 0.68 8.57 -3.08
N VAL A 34 0.52 9.75 -3.69
CA VAL A 34 -0.49 9.98 -4.74
C VAL A 34 -0.40 8.95 -5.88
N ASN A 35 0.81 8.50 -6.23
CA ASN A 35 0.98 7.48 -7.26
C ASN A 35 0.47 6.10 -6.79
N GLU A 36 0.75 5.74 -5.53
CA GLU A 36 0.26 4.49 -4.93
C GLU A 36 -1.27 4.51 -4.81
N GLU A 37 -1.87 5.65 -4.42
CA GLU A 37 -3.33 5.81 -4.39
C GLU A 37 -3.96 5.68 -5.77
N LEU A 38 -3.39 6.32 -6.79
CA LEU A 38 -3.88 6.22 -8.17
C LEU A 38 -3.83 4.78 -8.68
N ARG A 39 -2.74 4.05 -8.45
CA ARG A 39 -2.62 2.66 -8.85
C ARG A 39 -3.66 1.75 -8.20
N LEU A 40 -3.96 1.99 -6.93
CA LEU A 40 -5.03 1.25 -6.23
C LEU A 40 -6.42 1.65 -6.74
N ALA A 41 -6.62 2.92 -7.14
CA ALA A 41 -7.88 3.40 -7.71
C ALA A 41 -8.10 2.97 -9.17
N GLU A 42 -7.04 2.61 -9.90
CA GLU A 42 -7.12 2.04 -11.25
C GLU A 42 -7.66 0.61 -11.27
N ILE A 43 -7.70 -0.06 -10.11
CA ILE A 43 -8.33 -1.38 -9.97
C ILE A 43 -9.85 -1.18 -10.10
N PRO A 44 -10.51 -1.80 -11.08
CA PRO A 44 -11.95 -1.63 -11.28
C PRO A 44 -12.69 -2.31 -10.11
N ALA A 45 -13.08 -1.52 -9.10
CA ALA A 45 -13.84 -1.98 -7.95
C ALA A 45 -15.18 -2.60 -8.38
N ASP A 46 -15.79 -2.06 -9.44
CA ASP A 46 -17.01 -2.58 -10.03
C ASP A 46 -16.86 -4.04 -10.50
N ALA A 47 -15.67 -4.44 -10.94
CA ALA A 47 -15.39 -5.83 -11.34
C ALA A 47 -15.11 -6.75 -10.15
N LEU A 48 -14.78 -6.21 -8.98
CA LEU A 48 -14.59 -6.97 -7.74
C LEU A 48 -15.92 -7.21 -7.01
N GLU A 49 -16.88 -6.28 -7.12
CA GLU A 49 -18.14 -6.31 -6.40
C GLU A 49 -19.34 -6.79 -7.23
N SER A 50 -19.24 -6.76 -8.56
CA SER A 50 -20.36 -7.10 -9.43
C SER A 50 -20.51 -8.61 -9.64
N GLU A 51 -21.66 -9.15 -9.26
CA GLU A 51 -22.10 -10.51 -9.62
C GLU A 51 -22.31 -10.69 -11.14
N GLU A 52 -22.41 -9.58 -11.89
CA GLU A 52 -22.56 -9.54 -13.35
C GLU A 52 -21.23 -9.39 -14.10
N ALA A 53 -20.12 -9.18 -13.38
CA ALA A 53 -18.80 -9.15 -14.00
C ALA A 53 -18.54 -10.51 -14.66
N SER A 54 -18.10 -10.50 -15.91
CA SER A 54 -17.58 -11.71 -16.55
C SER A 54 -16.48 -12.27 -15.66
N GLY A 55 -16.42 -13.59 -15.47
CA GLY A 55 -15.40 -14.21 -14.61
C GLY A 55 -13.97 -13.79 -15.00
N GLU A 56 -13.75 -13.43 -16.26
CA GLU A 56 -12.47 -12.91 -16.75
C GLU A 56 -12.18 -11.47 -16.28
N ASP A 57 -13.20 -10.60 -16.17
CA ASP A 57 -13.05 -9.24 -15.66
C ASP A 57 -12.76 -9.22 -14.16
N ALA A 58 -13.50 -10.01 -13.39
CA ALA A 58 -13.25 -10.18 -11.96
C ALA A 58 -11.86 -10.76 -11.70
N GLN A 59 -11.45 -11.79 -12.46
CA GLN A 59 -10.11 -12.38 -12.34
C GLN A 59 -9.01 -11.36 -12.64
N ARG A 60 -9.18 -10.52 -13.68
CA ARG A 60 -8.23 -9.45 -14.02
C ARG A 60 -8.15 -8.39 -12.91
N ALA A 61 -9.28 -8.01 -12.34
CA ALA A 61 -9.34 -7.04 -11.25
C ALA A 61 -8.62 -7.55 -9.99
N VAL A 62 -8.87 -8.81 -9.61
CA VAL A 62 -8.19 -9.46 -8.48
C VAL A 62 -6.69 -9.56 -8.72
N HIS A 63 -6.27 -10.00 -9.92
CA HIS A 63 -4.85 -10.06 -10.26
C HIS A 63 -4.20 -8.68 -10.19
N ALA A 64 -4.81 -7.65 -10.79
CA ALA A 64 -4.27 -6.29 -10.73
C ALA A 64 -4.13 -5.77 -9.28
N MET A 65 -5.11 -6.10 -8.43
CA MET A 65 -5.06 -5.79 -7.00
C MET A 65 -3.89 -6.47 -6.31
N MET A 66 -3.72 -7.78 -6.50
CA MET A 66 -2.63 -8.55 -5.90
C MET A 66 -1.27 -8.03 -6.36
N THR A 67 -1.11 -7.73 -7.66
CA THR A 67 0.12 -7.15 -8.20
C THR A 67 0.43 -5.78 -7.58
N ALA A 68 -0.58 -4.91 -7.44
CA ALA A 68 -0.43 -3.58 -6.87
C ALA A 68 -0.02 -3.65 -5.38
N LEU A 69 -0.67 -4.54 -4.62
CA LEU A 69 -0.36 -4.77 -3.21
C LEU A 69 1.03 -5.37 -3.01
N ALA A 70 1.41 -6.37 -3.81
CA ALA A 70 2.74 -6.95 -3.79
C ALA A 70 3.81 -5.88 -4.05
N SER A 71 3.62 -5.06 -5.08
CA SER A 71 4.54 -3.94 -5.37
C SER A 71 4.62 -2.92 -4.23
N LEU A 72 3.48 -2.60 -3.61
CA LEU A 72 3.41 -1.65 -2.49
C LEU A 72 4.16 -2.18 -1.27
N LEU A 73 3.91 -3.44 -0.90
CA LEU A 73 4.55 -4.11 0.22
C LEU A 73 6.04 -4.34 -0.03
N GLN A 74 6.42 -4.73 -1.25
CA GLN A 74 7.83 -4.86 -1.64
C GLN A 74 8.60 -3.55 -1.48
N ALA A 75 8.01 -2.42 -1.87
CA ALA A 75 8.62 -1.10 -1.74
C ALA A 75 8.75 -0.62 -0.28
N ARG A 76 8.04 -1.28 0.64
CA ARG A 76 7.98 -0.93 2.05
C ARG A 76 8.68 -1.94 2.95
N ALA A 77 8.98 -3.13 2.45
CA ALA A 77 9.69 -4.16 3.17
C ALA A 77 11.07 -3.65 3.60
N LEU A 78 11.41 -3.84 4.87
CA LEU A 78 12.74 -3.50 5.39
C LEU A 78 13.78 -4.58 5.06
N ASN A 79 13.32 -5.80 4.76
CA ASN A 79 14.18 -6.87 4.33
C ASN A 79 14.32 -6.89 2.80
N GLU A 80 15.41 -6.33 2.29
CA GLU A 80 15.72 -6.27 0.85
C GLU A 80 15.92 -7.66 0.20
N GLN A 81 16.12 -8.72 1.00
CA GLN A 81 16.26 -10.08 0.50
C GLN A 81 14.91 -10.79 0.34
N LEU A 82 13.85 -10.25 0.93
CA LEU A 82 12.51 -10.81 0.80
C LEU A 82 11.88 -10.34 -0.52
N VAL A 83 11.45 -11.30 -1.32
CA VAL A 83 10.64 -11.07 -2.51
C VAL A 83 9.17 -11.17 -2.14
N ILE A 84 8.45 -10.07 -2.35
CA ILE A 84 7.01 -9.95 -2.12
C ILE A 84 6.36 -9.84 -3.49
N ASP A 85 5.85 -10.97 -3.96
CA ASP A 85 5.08 -11.09 -5.20
C ASP A 85 3.62 -11.48 -4.90
N GLU A 86 2.84 -11.70 -5.95
CA GLU A 86 1.42 -12.08 -5.83
C GLU A 86 1.24 -13.40 -5.08
N THR A 87 2.20 -14.32 -5.21
CA THR A 87 2.18 -15.61 -4.50
C THR A 87 2.37 -15.38 -3.02
N TRP A 88 3.37 -14.59 -2.64
CA TRP A 88 3.60 -14.26 -1.23
C TRP A 88 2.37 -13.59 -0.62
N VAL A 89 1.75 -12.63 -1.32
CA VAL A 89 0.53 -11.96 -0.85
C VAL A 89 -0.60 -12.98 -0.68
N GLY A 90 -0.82 -13.87 -1.65
CA GLY A 90 -1.87 -14.90 -1.56
C GLY A 90 -1.65 -15.93 -0.47
N GLU A 91 -0.40 -16.23 -0.12
CA GLU A 91 -0.05 -17.20 0.94
C GLU A 91 -0.01 -16.58 2.34
N ASN A 92 0.28 -15.27 2.44
CA ASN A 92 0.56 -14.62 3.72
C ASN A 92 -0.54 -13.65 4.17
N LEU A 93 -1.42 -13.21 3.27
CA LEU A 93 -2.43 -12.20 3.57
C LEU A 93 -3.83 -12.73 3.27
N THR A 94 -4.73 -12.56 4.24
CA THR A 94 -6.16 -12.77 4.03
C THR A 94 -6.78 -11.50 3.43
N SER A 95 -7.98 -11.63 2.85
CA SER A 95 -8.74 -10.48 2.34
C SER A 95 -8.96 -9.40 3.40
N ALA A 96 -9.15 -9.80 4.67
CA ALA A 96 -9.30 -8.88 5.79
C ALA A 96 -8.00 -8.14 6.13
N ASP A 97 -6.85 -8.82 6.03
CA ASP A 97 -5.55 -8.17 6.24
C ASP A 97 -5.27 -7.13 5.15
N LEU A 98 -5.65 -7.43 3.90
CA LEU A 98 -5.50 -6.51 2.77
C LEU A 98 -6.33 -5.24 2.97
N GLU A 99 -7.61 -5.39 3.32
CA GLU A 99 -8.48 -4.25 3.61
C GLU A 99 -7.95 -3.44 4.78
N GLY A 100 -7.52 -4.10 5.86
CA GLY A 100 -6.94 -3.45 7.03
C GLY A 100 -5.68 -2.66 6.70
N ILE A 101 -4.75 -3.25 5.94
CA ILE A 101 -3.53 -2.58 5.48
C ILE A 101 -3.89 -1.37 4.62
N VAL A 102 -4.76 -1.52 3.62
CA VAL A 102 -5.13 -0.41 2.73
C VAL A 102 -5.82 0.73 3.50
N ALA A 103 -6.80 0.41 4.34
CA ALA A 103 -7.52 1.40 5.14
C ALA A 103 -6.59 2.12 6.12
N TYR A 104 -5.69 1.39 6.79
CA TYR A 104 -4.68 1.99 7.65
C TYR A 104 -3.73 2.91 6.85
N LEU A 105 -3.25 2.48 5.69
CA LEU A 105 -2.32 3.25 4.85
C LEU A 105 -2.94 4.51 4.22
N ARG A 106 -4.27 4.52 4.04
CA ARG A 106 -5.07 5.70 3.69
C ARG A 106 -5.29 6.65 4.88
N GLY A 107 -5.09 6.15 6.11
CA GLY A 107 -5.40 6.88 7.34
C GLY A 107 -6.88 6.82 7.72
N ASP A 108 -7.61 5.82 7.23
CA ASP A 108 -9.03 5.58 7.54
C ASP A 108 -9.20 4.93 8.93
N ILE A 109 -8.12 4.37 9.49
CA ILE A 109 -8.09 3.71 10.79
C ILE A 109 -6.94 4.33 11.60
N GLU A 110 -7.26 4.95 12.75
CA GLU A 110 -6.29 5.52 13.73
C GLU A 110 -6.07 4.57 14.91
#